data_AF-A0A0W8CB53-F1
#
_entry.id   AF-A0A0W8CB53-F1
#
_cell.length_a   1.000
_cell.length_b   1.000
_cell.length_c   1.000
_cell.angle_alpha   90.00
_cell.angle_beta   90.00
_cell.angle_gamma   90.00
#
_symmetry.space_group_name_H-M   'P 1'
#
loop_
_entity.id
_entity.type
_entity.pdbx_description
1 polymer ?
#
loop_
_entity_poly.entity_id
_entity_poly.type
_entity_poly.pdbx_seq_one_letter_code
_entity_poly.pdbx_strand_id
1 'polypeptide(L)'
;MVERYYTRDTDVDRWLLGKKLSGRLEKDLDDVAERSGRTLKSCRRQLENLRRVYAAVEDRNFHGLPCRAVSELFLLSEQLSSKYACLLFILHTRFQVHPQHPVTGFLTWPDLRFFSALLMTHWLPQRNTLSKLQFPKGTKDTVEDTVHVVENGAQIALRSPSTREWPTIGFLQEKLQPTSVRETVGLDLSHPLTNCLRDLKAHLINDNDVLRVYRENIMTRVRSWTAAKGTLSESARSLDELESKLYLVVHGFLTIGAGLSQPKELQHLLEYLLTRVVRVLHDCEIVKSQVNALFGALVDALAELDVWYLNGEETRSLLLASWDRFISVCRAIVLTVYDRCHPSAVLEYQQEGPSDTTEEAALMQGTDNSY
;
A
#
# COMPACT_ATOMS: atom_id res chain seq x y z
N MET A 1 4.78 28.25 19.82
CA MET A 1 5.69 28.77 18.78
C MET A 1 6.31 27.63 17.96
N VAL A 2 6.76 26.55 18.61
CA VAL A 2 7.33 25.35 17.94
C VAL A 2 6.35 24.70 16.94
N GLU A 3 5.10 24.46 17.34
CA GLU A 3 4.06 23.87 16.47
C GLU A 3 3.94 24.57 15.09
N ARG A 4 3.84 25.92 15.10
CA ARG A 4 3.72 26.72 13.88
C ARG A 4 4.98 26.66 13.01
N TYR A 5 6.15 26.52 13.65
CA TYR A 5 7.43 26.42 12.94
C TYR A 5 7.56 25.07 12.21
N TYR A 6 7.09 23.98 12.83
CA TYR A 6 7.05 22.63 12.25
C TYR A 6 5.81 22.35 11.39
N THR A 7 4.90 23.32 11.27
CA THR A 7 3.73 23.15 10.40
C THR A 7 4.16 22.98 8.95
N ARG A 8 3.50 22.03 8.28
CA ARG A 8 3.76 21.63 6.90
C ARG A 8 2.67 22.11 5.97
N ASP A 9 3.09 22.44 4.76
CA ASP A 9 2.24 22.79 3.64
C ASP A 9 2.08 21.59 2.71
N THR A 10 0.85 21.32 2.30
CA THR A 10 0.50 20.11 1.55
C THR A 10 1.08 20.10 0.15
N ASP A 11 1.19 21.26 -0.48
CA ASP A 11 1.74 21.38 -1.83
C ASP A 11 3.26 21.25 -1.78
N VAL A 12 3.92 21.83 -0.77
CA VAL A 12 5.35 21.60 -0.54
C VAL A 12 5.63 20.12 -0.31
N ASP A 13 4.87 19.44 0.57
CA ASP A 13 5.03 18.01 0.83
C ASP A 13 4.90 17.18 -0.43
N ARG A 14 3.88 17.48 -1.25
CA ARG A 14 3.62 16.80 -2.51
C ARG A 14 4.83 16.83 -3.45
N TRP A 15 5.58 17.92 -3.49
CA TRP A 15 6.77 18.09 -4.33
C TRP A 15 8.08 17.60 -3.68
N LEU A 16 8.11 17.40 -2.36
CA LEU A 16 9.27 16.81 -1.68
C LEU A 16 9.27 15.27 -1.73
N LEU A 17 8.12 14.64 -1.89
CA LEU A 17 7.97 13.18 -1.92
C LEU A 17 8.40 12.57 -3.26
N GLY A 18 8.83 11.30 -3.22
CA GLY A 18 9.34 10.58 -4.39
C GLY A 18 10.78 10.96 -4.80
N LYS A 19 11.41 11.89 -4.07
CA LYS A 19 12.84 12.21 -4.19
C LYS A 19 13.57 11.83 -2.90
N LYS A 20 14.83 11.38 -3.02
CA LYS A 20 15.70 11.18 -1.86
C LYS A 20 15.94 12.54 -1.19
N LEU A 21 15.90 12.59 0.14
CA LEU A 21 16.25 13.76 0.97
C LEU A 21 17.75 14.10 0.91
N SER A 22 18.29 14.29 -0.29
CA SER A 22 19.70 14.56 -0.56
C SER A 22 19.95 16.06 -0.71
N GLY A 23 21.23 16.46 -0.76
CA GLY A 23 21.61 17.84 -1.10
C GLY A 23 21.17 18.29 -2.50
N ARG A 24 20.83 17.37 -3.41
CA ARG A 24 20.27 17.73 -4.73
C ARG A 24 18.86 18.32 -4.61
N LEU A 25 18.04 17.79 -3.71
CA LEU A 25 16.69 18.32 -3.45
C LEU A 25 16.72 19.76 -2.95
N GLU A 26 17.82 20.18 -2.33
CA GLU A 26 18.01 21.56 -1.86
C GLU A 26 18.20 22.55 -3.01
N LYS A 27 18.81 22.10 -4.12
CA LYS A 27 18.98 22.89 -5.35
C LYS A 27 17.67 23.05 -6.10
N ASP A 28 16.80 22.03 -6.03
CA ASP A 28 15.48 22.03 -6.66
C ASP A 28 14.42 22.83 -5.84
N LEU A 29 14.79 23.43 -4.70
CA LEU A 29 13.82 24.11 -3.85
C LEU A 29 13.21 25.37 -4.49
N ASP A 30 13.90 25.98 -5.46
CA ASP A 30 13.36 27.09 -6.25
C ASP A 30 12.16 26.61 -7.08
N ASP A 31 12.28 25.47 -7.76
CA ASP A 31 11.18 24.83 -8.49
C ASP A 31 10.03 24.44 -7.55
N VAL A 32 10.35 23.88 -6.37
CA VAL A 32 9.33 23.53 -5.37
C VAL A 32 8.59 24.77 -4.90
N ALA A 33 9.29 25.88 -4.66
CA ALA A 33 8.69 27.15 -4.24
C ALA A 33 7.75 27.71 -5.31
N GLU A 34 8.18 27.71 -6.57
CA GLU A 34 7.35 28.13 -7.71
C GLU A 34 6.10 27.26 -7.84
N ARG A 35 6.26 25.93 -7.84
CA ARG A 35 5.16 24.98 -8.05
C ARG A 35 4.16 24.93 -6.90
N SER A 36 4.60 25.15 -5.66
CA SER A 36 3.72 25.19 -4.49
C SER A 36 3.15 26.57 -4.20
N GLY A 37 3.60 27.62 -4.89
CA GLY A 37 3.22 29.01 -4.60
C GLY A 37 3.67 29.49 -3.22
N ARG A 38 4.69 28.85 -2.62
CA ARG A 38 5.24 29.20 -1.32
C ARG A 38 6.58 29.90 -1.46
N THR A 39 6.97 30.68 -0.46
CA THR A 39 8.27 31.34 -0.49
C THR A 39 9.39 30.32 -0.33
N LEU A 40 10.51 30.52 -1.02
CA LEU A 40 11.71 29.69 -0.90
C LEU A 40 12.17 29.52 0.55
N LYS A 41 12.07 30.60 1.36
CA LYS A 41 12.37 30.55 2.80
C LYS A 41 11.46 29.57 3.55
N SER A 42 10.18 29.51 3.20
CA SER A 42 9.23 28.54 3.76
C SER A 42 9.59 27.11 3.34
N CYS A 43 9.87 26.88 2.05
CA CYS A 43 10.23 25.56 1.54
C CYS A 43 11.52 25.03 2.19
N ARG A 44 12.57 25.87 2.30
CA ARG A 44 13.81 25.55 3.02
C ARG A 44 13.56 25.15 4.47
N ARG A 45 12.75 25.92 5.20
CA ARG A 45 12.36 25.60 6.58
C ARG A 45 11.68 24.23 6.67
N GLN A 46 10.72 23.96 5.78
CA GLN A 46 9.96 22.71 5.80
C GLN A 46 10.80 21.48 5.45
N LEU A 47 11.73 21.61 4.50
CA LEU A 47 12.70 20.55 4.17
C LEU A 47 13.64 20.29 5.33
N GLU A 48 14.20 21.34 5.94
CA GLU A 48 15.12 21.20 7.07
C GLU A 48 14.44 20.57 8.29
N ASN A 49 13.22 21.00 8.60
CA ASN A 49 12.44 20.38 9.67
C ASN A 49 12.16 18.89 9.36
N LEU A 50 11.85 18.55 8.10
CA LEU A 50 11.65 17.16 7.70
C LEU A 50 12.91 16.32 7.87
N ARG A 51 14.07 16.83 7.43
CA ARG A 51 15.37 16.16 7.58
C ARG A 51 15.70 15.91 9.04
N ARG A 52 15.52 16.91 9.91
CA ARG A 52 15.76 16.77 11.36
C ARG A 52 14.86 15.71 11.99
N VAL A 53 13.55 15.76 11.68
CA VAL A 53 12.60 14.78 12.20
C VAL A 53 12.91 13.38 11.69
N TYR A 54 13.23 13.25 10.40
CA TYR A 54 13.60 11.96 9.81
C TYR A 54 14.86 11.40 10.44
N ALA A 55 15.96 12.17 10.50
CA ALA A 55 17.22 11.75 11.10
C ALA A 55 17.03 11.33 12.56
N ALA A 56 16.28 12.09 13.36
CA ALA A 56 16.07 11.78 14.77
C ALA A 56 15.29 10.47 15.01
N VAL A 57 14.41 10.07 14.09
CA VAL A 57 13.67 8.80 14.16
C VAL A 57 14.51 7.66 13.54
N GLU A 58 15.26 7.94 12.48
CA GLU A 58 16.21 7.01 11.84
C GLU A 58 17.36 6.63 12.77
N ASP A 59 17.88 7.57 13.57
CA ASP A 59 18.91 7.32 14.60
C ASP A 59 18.44 6.31 15.66
N ARG A 60 17.11 6.15 15.82
CA ARG A 60 16.47 5.13 16.67
C ARG A 60 16.13 3.85 15.90
N ASN A 61 16.65 3.71 14.68
CA ASN A 61 16.37 2.65 13.73
C ASN A 61 14.86 2.42 13.52
N PHE A 62 14.09 3.52 13.54
CA PHE A 62 12.64 3.51 13.47
C PHE A 62 11.96 2.60 14.52
N HIS A 63 12.60 2.27 15.63
CA HIS A 63 11.98 1.43 16.67
C HIS A 63 10.95 2.19 17.51
N GLY A 64 9.98 1.46 18.04
CA GLY A 64 8.93 2.00 18.91
C GLY A 64 7.81 2.68 18.12
N LEU A 65 7.19 3.72 18.70
CA LEU A 65 6.05 4.42 18.11
C LEU A 65 6.51 5.71 17.41
N PRO A 66 6.52 5.80 16.07
CA PRO A 66 7.04 6.98 15.36
C PRO A 66 6.30 8.26 15.74
N CYS A 67 4.96 8.21 15.85
CA CYS A 67 4.17 9.37 16.25
C CYS A 67 4.57 9.90 17.65
N ARG A 68 4.79 8.99 18.60
CA ARG A 68 5.21 9.35 19.96
C ARG A 68 6.65 9.90 19.98
N ALA A 69 7.57 9.25 19.25
CA ALA A 69 8.95 9.71 19.15
C ALA A 69 9.04 11.14 18.61
N VAL A 70 8.29 11.44 17.54
CA VAL A 70 8.24 12.81 16.99
C VAL A 70 7.65 13.80 17.98
N SER A 71 6.55 13.43 18.66
CA SER A 71 5.89 14.29 19.65
C SER A 71 6.83 14.64 20.81
N GLU A 72 7.51 13.65 21.37
CA GLU A 72 8.39 13.81 22.54
C GLU A 72 9.68 14.57 22.19
N LEU A 73 10.31 14.25 21.05
CA LEU A 73 11.59 14.85 20.65
C LEU A 73 11.46 16.31 20.18
N PHE A 74 10.34 16.64 19.52
CA PHE A 74 10.15 17.96 18.91
C PHE A 74 9.07 18.80 19.63
N LEU A 75 8.49 18.27 20.72
CA LEU A 75 7.44 18.92 21.50
C LEU A 75 6.26 19.37 20.63
N LEU A 76 5.85 18.49 19.71
CA LEU A 76 4.76 18.71 18.76
C LEU A 76 3.48 18.04 19.25
N SER A 77 2.34 18.59 18.84
CA SER A 77 1.05 17.95 19.08
C SER A 77 0.99 16.56 18.43
N GLU A 78 0.16 15.67 18.98
CA GLU A 78 -0.08 14.35 18.39
C GLU A 78 -0.63 14.45 16.96
N GLN A 79 -1.44 15.49 16.69
CA GLN A 79 -2.01 15.73 15.37
C GLN A 79 -0.93 16.08 14.33
N LEU A 80 0.07 16.90 14.69
CA LEU A 80 1.17 17.21 13.79
C LEU A 80 2.16 16.04 13.70
N SER A 81 2.44 15.39 14.82
CA SER A 81 3.35 14.24 14.91
C SER A 81 2.88 13.06 14.07
N SER A 82 1.56 12.80 14.04
CA SER A 82 0.98 11.76 13.20
C SER A 82 1.06 12.06 11.70
N LYS A 83 0.96 13.33 11.30
CA LYS A 83 1.22 13.76 9.91
C LYS A 83 2.68 13.52 9.54
N TYR A 84 3.61 13.84 10.44
CA TYR A 84 5.02 13.52 10.27
C TYR A 84 5.23 12.01 10.16
N ALA A 85 4.61 11.19 11.00
CA ALA A 85 4.73 9.73 10.92
C ALA A 85 4.30 9.18 9.54
N CYS A 86 3.20 9.69 8.98
CA CYS A 86 2.78 9.35 7.61
C CYS A 86 3.85 9.74 6.55
N LEU A 87 4.44 10.92 6.66
CA LEU A 87 5.51 11.36 5.76
C LEU A 87 6.76 10.51 5.90
N LEU A 88 7.18 10.23 7.13
CA LEU A 88 8.33 9.38 7.43
C LEU A 88 8.13 8.00 6.82
N PHE A 89 6.93 7.43 6.92
CA PHE A 89 6.60 6.15 6.28
C PHE A 89 6.75 6.20 4.76
N ILE A 90 6.20 7.22 4.08
CA ILE A 90 6.32 7.37 2.62
C ILE A 90 7.80 7.52 2.20
N LEU A 91 8.60 8.26 2.99
CA LEU A 91 10.02 8.47 2.73
C LEU A 91 10.85 7.21 2.97
N HIS A 92 10.57 6.48 4.06
CA HIS A 92 11.21 5.22 4.44
C HIS A 92 10.97 4.15 3.37
N THR A 93 9.71 4.00 2.95
CA THR A 93 9.30 3.07 1.88
C THR A 93 9.68 3.53 0.47
N ARG A 94 10.12 4.78 0.32
CA ARG A 94 10.56 5.40 -0.94
C ARG A 94 9.54 5.31 -2.07
N PHE A 95 8.26 5.49 -1.78
CA PHE A 95 7.24 5.41 -2.81
C PHE A 95 7.53 6.31 -4.02
N GLN A 96 7.41 5.74 -5.21
CA GLN A 96 7.50 6.45 -6.48
C GLN A 96 6.21 7.24 -6.71
N VAL A 97 6.10 8.39 -6.05
CA VAL A 97 4.89 9.24 -6.06
C VAL A 97 5.18 10.68 -6.42
N HIS A 98 6.37 11.03 -6.92
CA HIS A 98 6.67 12.41 -7.31
C HIS A 98 5.64 12.94 -8.33
N PRO A 99 5.27 14.25 -8.33
CA PRO A 99 4.24 14.77 -9.25
C PRO A 99 4.54 14.55 -10.74
N GLN A 100 5.82 14.40 -11.08
CA GLN A 100 6.26 14.13 -12.45
C GLN A 100 6.29 12.62 -12.79
N HIS A 101 5.97 11.73 -11.84
CA HIS A 101 5.96 10.31 -12.10
C HIS A 101 4.80 9.97 -13.05
N PRO A 102 5.04 9.25 -14.16
CA PRO A 102 4.05 9.05 -15.23
C PRO A 102 2.77 8.35 -14.75
N VAL A 103 2.91 7.37 -13.86
CA VAL A 103 1.80 6.52 -13.43
C VAL A 103 1.11 7.05 -12.17
N THR A 104 1.84 7.71 -11.28
CA THR A 104 1.37 8.06 -9.92
C THR A 104 1.41 9.56 -9.65
N GLY A 105 1.88 10.37 -10.60
CA GLY A 105 1.98 11.82 -10.48
C GLY A 105 0.64 12.50 -10.22
N PHE A 106 -0.44 11.94 -10.76
CA PHE A 106 -1.82 12.42 -10.56
C PHE A 106 -2.33 12.30 -9.12
N LEU A 107 -1.67 11.49 -8.27
CA LEU A 107 -2.09 11.31 -6.88
C LEU A 107 -1.97 12.64 -6.12
N THR A 108 -3.00 12.98 -5.36
CA THR A 108 -3.05 14.20 -4.56
C THR A 108 -2.48 13.96 -3.16
N TRP A 109 -2.19 15.03 -2.41
CA TRP A 109 -1.79 14.89 -1.02
C TRP A 109 -2.82 14.16 -0.13
N PRO A 110 -4.14 14.45 -0.23
CA PRO A 110 -5.17 13.65 0.44
C PRO A 110 -5.10 12.15 0.13
N ASP A 111 -4.82 11.78 -1.13
CA ASP A 111 -4.66 10.37 -1.51
C ASP A 111 -3.48 9.73 -0.77
N LEU A 112 -2.30 10.36 -0.84
CA LEU A 112 -1.08 9.84 -0.23
C LEU A 112 -1.21 9.73 1.30
N ARG A 113 -1.84 10.71 1.94
CA ARG A 113 -2.10 10.72 3.38
C ARG A 113 -3.08 9.62 3.79
N PHE A 114 -4.13 9.39 3.00
CA PHE A 114 -5.07 8.30 3.25
C PHE A 114 -4.39 6.95 3.06
N PHE A 115 -3.62 6.77 1.98
CA PHE A 115 -2.90 5.52 1.71
C PHE A 115 -1.83 5.24 2.76
N SER A 116 -1.07 6.23 3.21
CA SER A 116 -0.10 6.03 4.28
C SER A 116 -0.78 5.61 5.58
N ALA A 117 -1.87 6.26 5.99
CA ALA A 117 -2.59 5.89 7.19
C ALA A 117 -3.17 4.46 7.07
N LEU A 118 -3.78 4.14 5.93
CA LEU A 118 -4.31 2.82 5.63
C LEU A 118 -3.22 1.73 5.71
N LEU A 119 -2.07 1.95 5.06
CA LEU A 119 -0.96 0.98 5.08
C LEU A 119 -0.37 0.85 6.49
N MET A 120 -0.09 1.97 7.16
CA MET A 120 0.47 1.97 8.52
C MET A 120 -0.43 1.29 9.53
N THR A 121 -1.74 1.54 9.49
CA THR A 121 -2.68 0.93 10.44
C THR A 121 -2.87 -0.56 10.20
N HIS A 122 -2.72 -1.04 8.96
CA HIS A 122 -3.10 -2.41 8.61
C HIS A 122 -1.94 -3.36 8.30
N TRP A 123 -0.85 -2.86 7.71
CA TRP A 123 0.26 -3.72 7.28
C TRP A 123 1.46 -3.66 8.21
N LEU A 124 1.51 -2.71 9.15
CA LEU A 124 2.55 -2.62 10.16
C LEU A 124 2.05 -3.17 11.50
N PRO A 125 2.95 -3.69 12.34
CA PRO A 125 2.58 -4.09 13.69
C PRO A 125 1.98 -2.94 14.49
N GLN A 126 0.97 -3.23 15.31
CA GLN A 126 0.32 -2.25 16.17
C GLN A 126 0.60 -2.55 17.63
N ARG A 127 0.65 -1.52 18.48
CA ARG A 127 0.66 -1.69 19.93
C ARG A 127 -0.73 -2.12 20.42
N ASN A 128 -0.78 -3.19 21.20
CA ASN A 128 -2.00 -3.65 21.84
C ASN A 128 -2.39 -2.71 22.99
N THR A 129 -3.56 -2.09 22.90
CA THR A 129 -4.13 -1.24 23.95
C THR A 129 -5.09 -2.04 24.84
N LEU A 130 -4.76 -3.27 25.23
CA LEU A 130 -5.51 -3.92 26.32
C LEU A 130 -5.34 -3.05 27.57
N SER A 131 -6.42 -2.34 27.90
CA SER A 131 -6.52 -1.42 29.01
C SER A 131 -6.04 -2.09 30.30
N LYS A 132 -4.92 -1.64 30.87
CA LYS A 132 -4.70 -1.67 32.32
C LYS A 132 -5.76 -0.75 32.94
N LEU A 133 -7.02 -1.22 32.98
CA LEU A 133 -8.01 -0.69 33.92
C LEU A 133 -7.49 -1.08 35.31
N GLN A 134 -7.09 -0.03 36.01
CA GLN A 134 -6.59 0.04 37.37
C GLN A 134 -7.28 -0.96 38.32
N PHE A 135 -6.49 -1.80 38.97
CA PHE A 135 -6.75 -2.15 40.37
C PHE A 135 -5.72 -1.40 41.22
N PRO A 136 -6.13 -0.56 42.18
CA PRO A 136 -5.19 -0.02 43.14
C PRO A 136 -4.94 -1.11 44.18
N LYS A 137 -3.79 -1.76 44.12
CA LYS A 137 -3.12 -2.28 45.32
C LYS A 137 -1.65 -2.50 45.02
N GLY A 138 -0.85 -1.81 45.81
CA GLY A 138 0.57 -1.66 45.59
C GLY A 138 1.35 -2.90 45.98
N THR A 139 2.47 -3.06 45.30
CA THR A 139 3.79 -3.25 45.91
C THR A 139 4.82 -2.91 44.85
N LYS A 140 5.94 -2.34 45.28
CA LYS A 140 7.10 -2.06 44.44
C LYS A 140 7.56 -3.36 43.79
N ASP A 141 7.57 -3.40 42.46
CA ASP A 141 8.50 -4.20 41.67
C ASP A 141 8.65 -3.53 40.30
N THR A 142 9.88 -3.51 39.81
CA THR A 142 10.33 -2.98 38.51
C THR A 142 9.44 -3.47 37.38
N VAL A 143 8.55 -2.61 36.88
CA VAL A 143 7.73 -2.89 35.69
C VAL A 143 8.53 -2.49 34.47
N GLU A 144 9.20 -3.46 33.83
CA GLU A 144 9.38 -3.40 32.39
C GLU A 144 7.98 -3.33 31.78
N ASP A 145 7.58 -2.18 31.26
CA ASP A 145 6.37 -2.03 30.47
C ASP A 145 6.51 -2.92 29.22
N THR A 146 6.10 -4.18 29.35
CA THR A 146 6.04 -5.12 28.24
C THR A 146 4.90 -4.66 27.35
N VAL A 147 5.24 -3.78 26.41
CA VAL A 147 4.35 -3.33 25.35
C VAL A 147 4.01 -4.54 24.48
N HIS A 148 2.81 -5.09 24.63
CA HIS A 148 2.36 -6.18 23.76
C HIS A 148 2.15 -5.62 22.35
N VAL A 149 2.99 -6.02 21.40
CA VAL A 149 2.83 -5.71 19.98
C VAL A 149 1.95 -6.80 19.35
N VAL A 150 0.94 -6.40 18.58
CA VAL A 150 0.04 -7.28 17.86
C VAL A 150 0.07 -6.96 16.37
N GLU A 151 0.20 -8.00 15.55
CA GLU A 151 0.18 -7.89 14.09
C GLU A 151 -1.20 -7.41 13.56
N ASN A 152 -2.25 -7.61 14.37
CA ASN A 152 -3.65 -7.40 14.01
C ASN A 152 -4.35 -6.46 15.02
N GLY A 153 -3.77 -5.28 15.30
CA GLY A 153 -4.31 -4.33 16.28
C GLY A 153 -5.11 -3.16 15.70
N ALA A 154 -5.36 -3.14 14.39
CA ALA A 154 -6.11 -2.07 13.75
C ALA A 154 -7.51 -1.94 14.35
N GLN A 155 -7.83 -0.77 14.92
CA GLN A 155 -9.14 -0.51 15.54
C GLN A 155 -10.27 -0.39 14.51
N ILE A 156 -9.94 -0.10 13.25
CA ILE A 156 -10.88 0.10 12.16
C ILE A 156 -10.86 -1.17 11.33
N ALA A 157 -11.96 -1.91 11.21
CA ALA A 157 -12.01 -3.08 10.35
C ALA A 157 -12.12 -2.68 8.86
N LEU A 158 -11.41 -3.40 7.97
CA LEU A 158 -11.52 -3.19 6.53
C LEU A 158 -12.63 -4.02 5.87
N ARG A 159 -13.07 -5.08 6.55
CA ARG A 159 -14.15 -5.96 6.14
C ARG A 159 -14.83 -6.50 7.39
N SER A 160 -16.16 -6.55 7.38
CA SER A 160 -16.93 -7.10 8.50
C SER A 160 -16.69 -8.61 8.63
N PRO A 161 -16.20 -9.12 9.78
CA PRO A 161 -15.99 -10.56 9.94
C PRO A 161 -17.29 -11.38 9.87
N SER A 162 -18.42 -10.79 10.28
CA SER A 162 -19.71 -11.47 10.32
C SER A 162 -20.50 -11.34 9.03
N THR A 163 -20.60 -10.11 8.48
CA THR A 163 -21.42 -9.84 7.28
C THR A 163 -20.63 -9.93 5.98
N ARG A 164 -19.28 -9.96 6.05
CA ARG A 164 -18.35 -9.88 4.90
C ARG A 164 -18.51 -8.61 4.06
N GLU A 165 -19.28 -7.64 4.55
CA GLU A 165 -19.51 -6.36 3.89
C GLU A 165 -18.30 -5.44 4.02
N TRP A 166 -18.15 -4.60 3.00
CA TRP A 166 -17.12 -3.59 2.92
C TRP A 166 -17.64 -2.25 3.48
N PRO A 167 -16.87 -1.56 4.33
CA PRO A 167 -17.16 -0.17 4.61
C PRO A 167 -17.02 0.67 3.32
N THR A 168 -17.78 1.76 3.25
CA THR A 168 -17.68 2.71 2.14
C THR A 168 -16.30 3.39 2.16
N ILE A 169 -15.81 3.79 0.99
CA ILE A 169 -14.53 4.51 0.90
C ILE A 169 -14.60 5.84 1.66
N GLY A 170 -15.75 6.54 1.62
CA GLY A 170 -15.96 7.76 2.40
C GLY A 170 -15.85 7.53 3.91
N PHE A 171 -16.41 6.43 4.43
CA PHE A 171 -16.24 6.07 5.84
C PHE A 171 -14.78 5.82 6.19
N LEU A 172 -14.05 5.07 5.35
CA LEU A 172 -12.63 4.82 5.56
C LEU A 172 -11.82 6.12 5.52
N GLN A 173 -12.06 7.01 4.56
CA GLN A 173 -11.39 8.31 4.47
C GLN A 173 -11.69 9.22 5.66
N GLU A 174 -12.88 9.11 6.27
CA GLU A 174 -13.24 9.83 7.48
C GLU A 174 -12.53 9.26 8.70
N LYS A 175 -12.51 7.93 8.88
CA LYS A 175 -11.98 7.27 10.08
C LYS A 175 -10.47 7.01 10.06
N LEU A 176 -9.89 6.72 8.91
CA LEU A 176 -8.43 6.54 8.75
C LEU A 176 -7.77 7.90 8.50
N GLN A 177 -7.64 8.65 9.58
CA GLN A 177 -6.86 9.88 9.64
C GLN A 177 -5.40 9.57 10.00
N PRO A 178 -4.44 10.51 9.84
CA PRO A 178 -3.08 10.31 10.31
C PRO A 178 -3.01 9.91 11.77
N THR A 179 -3.89 10.44 12.62
CA THR A 179 -3.94 10.09 14.05
C THR A 179 -4.21 8.60 14.28
N SER A 180 -4.75 7.88 13.29
CA SER A 180 -4.95 6.43 13.37
C SER A 180 -3.64 5.63 13.37
N VAL A 181 -2.50 6.26 13.02
CA VAL A 181 -1.17 5.63 13.03
C VAL A 181 -0.46 5.74 14.38
N ARG A 182 -1.10 6.33 15.41
CA ARG A 182 -0.49 6.58 16.73
C ARG A 182 0.01 5.31 17.43
N GLU A 183 -0.64 4.19 17.16
CA GLU A 183 -0.31 2.88 17.73
C GLU A 183 0.59 2.05 16.82
N THR A 184 0.96 2.55 15.65
CA THR A 184 1.82 1.82 14.71
C THR A 184 3.24 1.74 15.25
N VAL A 185 3.78 0.52 15.26
CA VAL A 185 5.13 0.21 15.75
C VAL A 185 6.08 0.10 14.57
N GLY A 186 7.10 0.95 14.59
CA GLY A 186 8.07 1.11 13.52
C GLY A 186 7.49 1.54 12.19
N LEU A 187 8.28 1.37 11.13
CA LEU A 187 7.91 1.71 9.75
C LEU A 187 8.01 0.52 8.77
N ASP A 188 8.40 -0.65 9.26
CA ASP A 188 8.55 -1.86 8.45
C ASP A 188 7.29 -2.71 8.45
N LEU A 189 6.99 -3.32 7.30
CA LEU A 189 5.84 -4.20 7.15
C LEU A 189 5.96 -5.43 8.07
N SER A 190 4.80 -5.92 8.51
CA SER A 190 4.68 -7.16 9.27
C SER A 190 5.33 -8.34 8.52
N HIS A 191 6.31 -9.00 9.16
CA HIS A 191 6.93 -10.20 8.61
C HIS A 191 5.92 -11.35 8.43
N PRO A 192 5.02 -11.65 9.39
CA PRO A 192 3.95 -12.61 9.18
C PRO A 192 3.11 -12.33 7.92
N LEU A 193 2.66 -11.09 7.73
CA LEU A 193 1.89 -10.70 6.54
C LEU A 193 2.67 -10.97 5.25
N THR A 194 3.89 -10.45 5.17
CA THR A 194 4.70 -10.54 3.93
C THR A 194 5.14 -11.97 3.61
N ASN A 195 5.44 -12.79 4.62
CA ASN A 195 5.74 -14.21 4.44
C ASN A 195 4.53 -14.97 3.91
N CYS A 196 3.35 -14.80 4.51
CA CYS A 196 2.13 -15.49 4.04
C CYS A 196 1.79 -15.15 2.58
N LEU A 197 1.99 -13.90 2.15
CA LEU A 197 1.75 -13.51 0.76
C LEU A 197 2.77 -14.11 -0.21
N ARG A 198 4.03 -14.21 0.20
CA ARG A 198 5.08 -14.87 -0.58
C ARG A 198 4.81 -16.37 -0.71
N ASP A 199 4.44 -17.02 0.38
CA ASP A 199 4.15 -18.45 0.41
C ASP A 199 2.90 -18.77 -0.41
N LEU A 200 1.84 -17.94 -0.29
CA LEU A 200 0.65 -18.06 -1.13
C LEU A 200 0.98 -17.98 -2.62
N LYS A 201 1.83 -17.05 -3.04
CA LYS A 201 2.31 -16.99 -4.43
C LYS A 201 3.02 -18.28 -4.83
N ALA A 202 3.96 -18.74 -3.99
CA ALA A 202 4.76 -19.93 -4.27
C ALA A 202 3.92 -21.21 -4.41
N HIS A 203 2.83 -21.32 -3.66
CA HIS A 203 1.92 -22.46 -3.76
C HIS A 203 0.92 -22.32 -4.90
N LEU A 204 0.25 -21.16 -5.02
CA LEU A 204 -0.87 -21.00 -5.93
C LEU A 204 -0.47 -20.79 -7.39
N ILE A 205 0.66 -20.12 -7.68
CA ILE A 205 1.11 -19.93 -9.07
C ILE A 205 1.65 -21.23 -9.69
N ASN A 206 2.27 -22.08 -8.88
CA ASN A 206 2.91 -23.30 -9.38
C ASN A 206 1.90 -24.45 -9.57
N ASP A 207 0.69 -24.33 -9.04
CA ASP A 207 -0.39 -25.29 -9.19
C ASP A 207 -1.45 -24.78 -10.19
N ASN A 208 -1.28 -25.14 -11.46
CA ASN A 208 -2.14 -24.66 -12.55
C ASN A 208 -3.60 -25.09 -12.39
N ASP A 209 -3.86 -26.27 -11.83
CA ASP A 209 -5.21 -26.79 -11.65
C ASP A 209 -5.93 -26.04 -10.52
N VAL A 210 -5.26 -25.85 -9.38
CA VAL A 210 -5.81 -25.05 -8.28
C VAL A 210 -6.01 -23.60 -8.71
N LEU A 211 -5.06 -23.01 -9.44
CA LEU A 211 -5.18 -21.65 -9.95
C LEU A 211 -6.34 -21.51 -10.95
N ARG A 212 -6.63 -22.54 -11.76
CA ARG A 212 -7.80 -22.57 -12.62
C ARG A 212 -9.08 -22.58 -11.79
N VAL A 213 -9.21 -23.49 -10.81
CA VAL A 213 -10.38 -23.58 -9.91
C VAL A 213 -10.60 -22.27 -9.16
N TYR A 214 -9.54 -21.64 -8.65
CA TYR A 214 -9.63 -20.36 -7.96
C TYR A 214 -10.22 -19.27 -8.87
N ARG A 215 -9.78 -19.18 -10.14
CA ARG A 215 -10.30 -18.23 -11.12
C ARG A 215 -11.76 -18.50 -11.48
N GLU A 216 -12.13 -19.76 -11.66
CA GLU A 216 -13.52 -20.17 -11.93
C GLU A 216 -14.45 -19.78 -10.77
N ASN A 217 -14.00 -20.00 -9.53
CA ASN A 217 -14.74 -19.60 -8.33
C ASN A 217 -14.90 -18.08 -8.24
N ILE A 218 -13.87 -17.31 -8.58
CA ILE A 218 -13.94 -15.85 -8.65
C ILE A 218 -14.99 -15.41 -9.68
N MET A 219 -14.89 -15.90 -10.93
CA MET A 219 -15.82 -15.51 -11.99
C MET A 219 -17.27 -15.88 -11.69
N THR A 220 -17.49 -17.06 -11.12
CA THR A 220 -18.82 -17.53 -10.70
C THR A 220 -19.45 -16.55 -9.72
N ARG A 221 -18.68 -16.05 -8.75
CA ARG A 221 -19.14 -15.07 -7.76
C ARG A 221 -19.45 -13.71 -8.38
N VAL A 222 -18.57 -13.21 -9.25
CA VAL A 222 -18.76 -11.91 -9.91
C VAL A 222 -19.98 -11.94 -10.85
N ARG A 223 -20.17 -13.03 -11.61
CA ARG A 223 -21.34 -13.22 -12.46
C ARG A 223 -22.62 -13.31 -11.64
N SER A 224 -22.63 -14.07 -10.55
CA SER A 224 -23.79 -14.20 -9.65
C SER A 224 -24.18 -12.86 -9.04
N TRP A 225 -23.20 -12.08 -8.59
CA TRP A 225 -23.43 -10.73 -8.06
C TRP A 225 -24.01 -9.78 -9.11
N THR A 226 -23.51 -9.86 -10.35
CA THR A 226 -23.97 -9.01 -11.45
C THR A 226 -25.39 -9.38 -11.89
N ALA A 227 -25.71 -10.68 -11.97
CA ALA A 227 -27.05 -11.17 -12.28
C ALA A 227 -28.07 -10.69 -11.24
N ALA A 228 -27.72 -10.71 -9.95
CA ALA A 228 -28.57 -10.20 -8.88
C ALA A 228 -28.82 -8.68 -8.96
N LYS A 229 -27.96 -7.92 -9.65
CA LYS A 229 -28.08 -6.47 -9.84
C LYS A 229 -28.87 -6.06 -11.09
N GLY A 230 -29.26 -6.99 -11.96
CA GLY A 230 -30.13 -6.76 -13.12
C GLY A 230 -29.47 -6.11 -14.34
N THR A 231 -28.14 -5.96 -14.37
CA THR A 231 -27.38 -5.39 -15.50
C THR A 231 -26.86 -6.52 -16.40
N LEU A 232 -27.68 -6.99 -17.35
CA LEU A 232 -27.41 -8.28 -18.02
C LEU A 232 -26.72 -8.20 -19.40
N SER A 233 -26.95 -7.17 -20.22
CA SER A 233 -26.51 -7.19 -21.63
C SER A 233 -25.08 -6.66 -21.83
N GLU A 234 -24.79 -5.43 -21.43
CA GLU A 234 -23.44 -4.84 -21.60
C GLU A 234 -22.42 -5.45 -20.65
N SER A 235 -22.85 -5.82 -19.44
CA SER A 235 -21.99 -6.46 -18.44
C SER A 235 -21.57 -7.88 -18.81
N ALA A 236 -22.26 -8.58 -19.72
CA ALA A 236 -21.85 -9.92 -20.12
C ALA A 236 -20.53 -9.89 -20.89
N ARG A 237 -20.40 -8.97 -21.87
CA ARG A 237 -19.20 -8.85 -22.69
C ARG A 237 -17.97 -8.47 -21.87
N SER A 238 -18.11 -7.50 -20.95
CA SER A 238 -16.99 -7.09 -20.08
C SER A 238 -16.56 -8.21 -19.13
N LEU A 239 -17.50 -9.02 -18.64
CA LEU A 239 -17.19 -10.17 -17.79
C LEU A 239 -16.54 -11.33 -18.54
N ASP A 240 -16.91 -11.57 -19.81
CA ASP A 240 -16.27 -12.58 -20.64
C ASP A 240 -14.83 -12.18 -21.00
N GLU A 241 -14.62 -10.89 -21.31
CA GLU A 241 -13.28 -10.33 -21.51
C GLU A 241 -12.44 -10.46 -20.23
N LEU A 242 -13.01 -10.12 -19.07
CA LEU A 242 -12.35 -10.29 -17.78
C LEU A 242 -12.02 -11.75 -17.49
N GLU A 243 -12.89 -12.72 -17.79
CA GLU A 243 -12.61 -14.14 -17.59
C GLU A 243 -11.34 -14.57 -18.34
N SER A 244 -11.22 -14.14 -19.60
CA SER A 244 -10.05 -14.44 -20.43
C SER A 244 -8.74 -13.84 -19.88
N LYS A 245 -8.84 -12.69 -19.19
CA LYS A 245 -7.69 -11.95 -18.63
C LYS A 245 -7.54 -12.08 -17.11
N LEU A 246 -8.42 -12.82 -16.42
CA LEU A 246 -8.46 -12.87 -14.95
C LEU A 246 -7.16 -13.41 -14.37
N TYR A 247 -6.47 -14.28 -15.11
CA TYR A 247 -5.13 -14.74 -14.75
C TYR A 247 -4.16 -13.58 -14.54
N LEU A 248 -4.18 -12.55 -15.39
CA LEU A 248 -3.29 -11.38 -15.26
C LEU A 248 -3.57 -10.61 -13.97
N VAL A 249 -4.84 -10.46 -13.62
CA VAL A 249 -5.28 -9.79 -12.39
C VAL A 249 -4.83 -10.58 -11.16
N VAL A 250 -5.12 -11.89 -11.11
CA VAL A 250 -4.75 -12.76 -9.99
C VAL A 250 -3.24 -12.85 -9.85
N HIS A 251 -2.53 -13.09 -10.94
CA HIS A 251 -1.07 -13.11 -10.98
C HIS A 251 -0.47 -11.77 -10.56
N GLY A 252 -1.08 -10.66 -10.98
CA GLY A 252 -0.72 -9.30 -10.57
C GLY A 252 -0.75 -9.14 -9.05
N PHE A 253 -1.87 -9.49 -8.40
CA PHE A 253 -1.99 -9.43 -6.94
C PHE A 253 -1.01 -10.35 -6.21
N LEU A 254 -0.87 -11.61 -6.65
CA LEU A 254 0.07 -12.55 -6.04
C LEU A 254 1.51 -12.06 -6.15
N THR A 255 1.89 -11.48 -7.29
CA THR A 255 3.23 -10.94 -7.51
C THR A 255 3.48 -9.68 -6.68
N ILE A 256 2.51 -8.76 -6.62
CA ILE A 256 2.60 -7.55 -5.79
C ILE A 256 2.71 -7.94 -4.31
N GLY A 257 1.85 -8.83 -3.83
CA GLY A 257 1.83 -9.28 -2.44
C GLY A 257 3.14 -9.96 -2.03
N ALA A 258 3.66 -10.88 -2.84
CA ALA A 258 4.95 -11.51 -2.59
C ALA A 258 6.11 -10.51 -2.65
N GLY A 259 6.02 -9.49 -3.51
CA GLY A 259 7.02 -8.42 -3.61
C GLY A 259 7.13 -7.59 -2.33
N LEU A 260 6.08 -7.52 -1.49
CA LEU A 260 6.11 -6.73 -0.26
C LEU A 260 7.21 -7.16 0.73
N SER A 261 7.72 -8.40 0.65
CA SER A 261 8.86 -8.84 1.47
C SER A 261 10.20 -8.20 1.03
N GLN A 262 10.22 -7.47 -0.08
CA GLN A 262 11.40 -6.84 -0.65
C GLN A 262 11.20 -5.31 -0.70
N PRO A 263 12.02 -4.52 0.02
CA PRO A 263 11.87 -3.06 0.05
C PRO A 263 11.92 -2.39 -1.34
N LYS A 264 12.66 -2.97 -2.29
CA LYS A 264 12.76 -2.48 -3.67
C LYS A 264 11.47 -2.63 -4.48
N GLU A 265 10.62 -3.60 -4.14
CA GLU A 265 9.33 -3.77 -4.79
C GLU A 265 8.26 -2.91 -4.12
N LEU A 266 8.36 -2.71 -2.79
CA LEU A 266 7.43 -1.88 -2.02
C LEU A 266 7.37 -0.43 -2.55
N GLN A 267 8.51 0.16 -2.95
CA GLN A 267 8.54 1.51 -3.54
C GLN A 267 7.66 1.65 -4.80
N HIS A 268 7.40 0.56 -5.52
CA HIS A 268 6.58 0.51 -6.75
C HIS A 268 5.15 0.01 -6.52
N LEU A 269 4.72 -0.19 -5.26
CA LEU A 269 3.41 -0.77 -4.93
C LEU A 269 2.24 -0.11 -5.69
N LEU A 270 2.16 1.22 -5.64
CA LEU A 270 1.07 1.97 -6.27
C LEU A 270 1.14 1.89 -7.80
N GLU A 271 2.34 1.97 -8.36
CA GLU A 271 2.57 1.83 -9.79
C GLU A 271 2.15 0.44 -10.28
N TYR A 272 2.54 -0.63 -9.58
CA TYR A 272 2.18 -2.00 -9.95
C TYR A 272 0.68 -2.27 -9.81
N LEU A 273 0.02 -1.75 -8.77
CA LEU A 273 -1.44 -1.86 -8.66
C LEU A 273 -2.12 -1.20 -9.87
N LEU A 274 -1.65 -0.01 -10.27
CA LEU A 274 -2.25 0.71 -11.39
C LEU A 274 -1.97 0.03 -12.74
N THR A 275 -0.75 -0.42 -12.97
CA THR A 275 -0.29 -0.96 -14.26
C THR A 275 -0.63 -2.44 -14.47
N ARG A 276 -0.59 -3.27 -13.42
CA ARG A 276 -0.78 -4.72 -13.54
C ARG A 276 -2.21 -5.17 -13.23
N VAL A 277 -2.96 -4.38 -12.45
CA VAL A 277 -4.33 -4.72 -12.05
C VAL A 277 -5.31 -3.74 -12.69
N VAL A 278 -5.23 -2.45 -12.34
CA VAL A 278 -6.26 -1.48 -12.75
C VAL A 278 -6.33 -1.31 -14.26
N ARG A 279 -5.18 -1.28 -14.95
CA ARG A 279 -5.12 -1.28 -16.42
C ARG A 279 -5.91 -2.44 -17.03
N VAL A 280 -5.69 -3.67 -16.55
CA VAL A 280 -6.40 -4.85 -17.06
C VAL A 280 -7.91 -4.71 -16.85
N LEU A 281 -8.34 -4.19 -15.69
CA LEU A 281 -9.76 -3.97 -15.42
C LEU A 281 -10.38 -2.92 -16.34
N HIS A 282 -9.65 -1.83 -16.63
CA HIS A 282 -10.08 -0.81 -17.60
C HIS A 282 -10.12 -1.37 -19.03
N ASP A 283 -9.13 -2.15 -19.43
CA ASP A 283 -9.08 -2.82 -20.75
C ASP A 283 -10.24 -3.82 -20.94
N CYS A 284 -10.84 -4.30 -19.83
CA CYS A 284 -12.02 -5.16 -19.83
C CYS A 284 -13.34 -4.37 -19.66
N GLU A 285 -13.29 -3.04 -19.62
CA GLU A 285 -14.47 -2.17 -19.42
C GLU A 285 -15.25 -2.47 -18.11
N ILE A 286 -14.53 -2.87 -17.06
CA ILE A 286 -15.14 -3.21 -15.77
C ILE A 286 -15.57 -1.92 -15.04
N VAL A 287 -16.84 -1.85 -14.66
CA VAL A 287 -17.32 -0.68 -13.90
C VAL A 287 -16.92 -0.76 -12.43
N LYS A 288 -16.75 0.39 -11.77
CA LYS A 288 -16.31 0.49 -10.37
C LYS A 288 -17.09 -0.39 -9.38
N SER A 289 -18.39 -0.60 -9.60
CA SER A 289 -19.20 -1.47 -8.75
C SER A 289 -18.86 -2.96 -8.93
N GLN A 290 -18.51 -3.39 -10.14
CA GLN A 290 -18.02 -4.74 -10.44
C GLN A 290 -16.60 -4.93 -9.88
N VAL A 291 -15.73 -3.91 -9.91
CA VAL A 291 -14.43 -3.94 -9.24
C VAL A 291 -14.60 -4.30 -7.77
N ASN A 292 -15.50 -3.62 -7.06
CA ASN A 292 -15.76 -3.91 -5.65
C ASN A 292 -16.23 -5.37 -5.41
N ALA A 293 -17.04 -5.93 -6.32
CA ALA A 293 -17.46 -7.33 -6.26
C ALA A 293 -16.29 -8.30 -6.52
N LEU A 294 -15.43 -7.99 -7.49
CA LEU A 294 -14.22 -8.77 -7.80
C LEU A 294 -13.27 -8.87 -6.60
N PHE A 295 -13.04 -7.77 -5.89
CA PHE A 295 -12.22 -7.80 -4.66
C PHE A 295 -12.84 -8.69 -3.56
N GLY A 296 -14.17 -8.69 -3.40
CA GLY A 296 -14.85 -9.63 -2.52
C GLY A 296 -14.66 -11.09 -2.94
N ALA A 297 -14.81 -11.36 -4.23
CA ALA A 297 -14.64 -12.69 -4.81
C ALA A 297 -13.20 -13.21 -4.67
N LEU A 298 -12.19 -12.36 -4.83
CA LEU A 298 -10.77 -12.70 -4.60
C LEU A 298 -10.51 -13.18 -3.17
N VAL A 299 -11.14 -12.57 -2.17
CA VAL A 299 -10.98 -13.04 -0.78
C VAL A 299 -11.76 -14.32 -0.54
N ASP A 300 -13.04 -14.34 -0.92
CA ASP A 300 -13.94 -15.44 -0.57
C ASP A 300 -13.61 -16.75 -1.30
N ALA A 301 -13.18 -16.67 -2.56
CA ALA A 301 -12.83 -17.85 -3.33
C ALA A 301 -11.59 -18.57 -2.79
N LEU A 302 -10.63 -17.84 -2.17
CA LEU A 302 -9.43 -18.46 -1.61
C LEU A 302 -9.77 -19.29 -0.37
N ALA A 303 -10.70 -18.79 0.45
CA ALA A 303 -11.18 -19.49 1.64
C ALA A 303 -11.91 -20.80 1.33
N GLU A 304 -12.31 -21.04 0.08
CA GLU A 304 -13.04 -22.25 -0.34
C GLU A 304 -12.15 -23.26 -1.05
N LEU A 305 -10.86 -22.94 -1.27
CA LEU A 305 -9.93 -23.91 -1.81
C LEU A 305 -9.63 -25.01 -0.78
N ASP A 306 -9.76 -26.26 -1.22
CA ASP A 306 -9.38 -27.46 -0.49
C ASP A 306 -7.99 -27.93 -0.97
N VAL A 307 -6.95 -27.44 -0.31
CA VAL A 307 -5.55 -27.63 -0.71
C VAL A 307 -4.65 -27.80 0.50
N TRP A 308 -3.61 -28.61 0.36
CA TRP A 308 -2.78 -29.06 1.48
C TRP A 308 -2.15 -27.93 2.31
N TYR A 309 -1.71 -26.84 1.68
CA TYR A 309 -1.09 -25.70 2.35
C TYR A 309 -2.10 -24.84 3.13
N LEU A 310 -3.40 -25.12 2.97
CA LEU A 310 -4.49 -24.55 3.76
C LEU A 310 -5.12 -25.56 4.74
N ASN A 311 -4.51 -26.75 4.97
CA ASN A 311 -5.08 -27.79 5.84
C ASN A 311 -4.67 -27.67 7.32
N GLY A 312 -3.59 -26.96 7.64
CA GLY A 312 -3.22 -26.66 9.03
C GLY A 312 -4.05 -25.48 9.56
N GLU A 313 -4.75 -25.63 10.68
CA GLU A 313 -5.71 -24.63 11.19
C GLU A 313 -5.05 -23.26 11.46
N GLU A 314 -3.91 -23.24 12.14
CA GLU A 314 -3.16 -22.00 12.42
C GLU A 314 -2.63 -21.36 11.13
N THR A 315 -1.94 -22.12 10.29
CA THR A 315 -1.40 -21.64 9.00
C THR A 315 -2.49 -21.11 8.08
N ARG A 316 -3.62 -21.82 8.00
CA ARG A 316 -4.80 -21.43 7.22
C ARG A 316 -5.35 -20.10 7.71
N SER A 317 -5.59 -19.97 9.01
CA SER A 317 -6.16 -18.75 9.58
C SER A 317 -5.28 -17.52 9.31
N LEU A 318 -3.96 -17.65 9.49
CA LEU A 318 -3.01 -16.58 9.28
C LEU A 318 -2.87 -16.20 7.80
N LEU A 319 -2.79 -17.19 6.91
CA LEU A 319 -2.66 -16.97 5.47
C LEU A 319 -3.91 -16.32 4.88
N LEU A 320 -5.10 -16.82 5.23
CA LEU A 320 -6.37 -16.24 4.78
C LEU A 320 -6.56 -14.83 5.34
N ALA A 321 -6.24 -14.58 6.61
CA ALA A 321 -6.30 -13.24 7.19
C ALA A 321 -5.31 -12.27 6.53
N SER A 322 -4.11 -12.74 6.16
CA SER A 322 -3.10 -11.97 5.45
C SER A 322 -3.54 -11.62 4.03
N TRP A 323 -4.11 -12.58 3.31
CA TRP A 323 -4.66 -12.36 1.98
C TRP A 323 -5.85 -11.39 1.99
N ASP A 324 -6.81 -11.61 2.89
CA ASP A 324 -7.96 -10.73 3.08
C ASP A 324 -7.49 -9.30 3.34
N ARG A 325 -6.56 -9.11 4.27
CA ARG A 325 -6.04 -7.78 4.60
C ARG A 325 -5.31 -7.12 3.42
N PHE A 326 -4.48 -7.86 2.72
CA PHE A 326 -3.77 -7.36 1.54
C PHE A 326 -4.76 -6.88 0.49
N ILE A 327 -5.72 -7.74 0.11
CA ILE A 327 -6.74 -7.45 -0.90
C ILE A 327 -7.66 -6.31 -0.44
N SER A 328 -8.01 -6.25 0.85
CA SER A 328 -8.81 -5.19 1.45
C SER A 328 -8.15 -3.80 1.34
N VAL A 329 -6.85 -3.72 1.61
CA VAL A 329 -6.09 -2.47 1.46
C VAL A 329 -5.96 -2.09 -0.01
N CYS A 330 -5.60 -3.05 -0.88
CA CYS A 330 -5.55 -2.82 -2.33
C CYS A 330 -6.89 -2.35 -2.89
N ARG A 331 -8.01 -2.91 -2.43
CA ARG A 331 -9.38 -2.49 -2.78
C ARG A 331 -9.59 -1.02 -2.47
N ALA A 332 -9.28 -0.60 -1.24
CA ALA A 332 -9.49 0.77 -0.80
C ALA A 332 -8.63 1.76 -1.61
N ILE A 333 -7.38 1.41 -1.90
CA ILE A 333 -6.51 2.20 -2.79
C ILE A 333 -7.14 2.31 -4.17
N VAL A 334 -7.42 1.16 -4.82
CA VAL A 334 -7.94 1.11 -6.19
C VAL A 334 -9.25 1.88 -6.32
N LEU A 335 -10.25 1.65 -5.45
CA LEU A 335 -11.54 2.34 -5.54
C LEU A 335 -11.45 3.85 -5.29
N THR A 336 -10.43 4.34 -4.59
CA THR A 336 -10.19 5.78 -4.37
C THR A 336 -9.73 6.48 -5.65
N VAL A 337 -9.04 5.77 -6.54
CA VAL A 337 -8.41 6.35 -7.74
C VAL A 337 -8.98 5.82 -9.05
N TYR A 338 -9.81 4.78 -9.03
CA TYR A 338 -10.25 4.03 -10.21
C TYR A 338 -10.73 4.92 -11.38
N ASP A 339 -11.56 5.92 -11.08
CA ASP A 339 -12.14 6.81 -12.10
C ASP A 339 -11.15 7.90 -12.57
N ARG A 340 -10.05 8.11 -11.84
CA ARG A 340 -9.02 9.13 -12.13
C ARG A 340 -7.77 8.55 -12.79
N CYS A 341 -7.47 7.27 -12.57
CA CYS A 341 -6.34 6.61 -13.21
C CYS A 341 -6.74 6.13 -14.61
N HIS A 342 -6.64 7.00 -15.61
CA HIS A 342 -6.93 6.65 -17.00
C HIS A 342 -5.71 6.03 -17.70
N PRO A 343 -5.87 4.97 -18.53
CA PRO A 343 -4.78 4.26 -19.21
C PRO A 343 -3.91 5.10 -20.17
N SER A 344 -4.38 6.25 -20.64
CA SER A 344 -3.66 7.11 -21.60
C SER A 344 -2.37 7.71 -21.05
N ALA A 345 -2.34 8.08 -19.75
CA ALA A 345 -1.12 8.57 -19.10
C ALA A 345 -0.07 7.46 -18.88
N VAL A 346 -0.50 6.20 -18.89
CA VAL A 346 0.37 5.01 -18.79
C VAL A 346 0.93 4.60 -20.16
N LEU A 347 0.20 4.89 -21.24
CA LEU A 347 0.57 4.57 -22.63
C LEU A 347 1.70 5.46 -23.17
N GLU A 348 1.68 6.77 -22.88
CA GLU A 348 2.72 7.70 -23.36
C GLU A 348 4.12 7.34 -22.81
N TYR A 349 4.21 6.85 -21.57
CA TYR A 349 5.49 6.45 -20.98
C TYR A 349 6.08 5.15 -21.56
N GLN A 350 5.24 4.20 -22.02
CA GLN A 350 5.74 2.99 -22.68
C GLN A 350 6.24 3.27 -24.11
N GLN A 351 5.88 4.41 -24.72
CA GLN A 351 6.42 4.84 -26.00
C GLN A 351 7.72 5.66 -25.88
N GLU A 352 8.03 6.20 -24.68
CA GLU A 352 9.23 7.03 -24.43
C GLU A 352 10.24 6.42 -23.43
N GLY A 353 10.08 5.15 -23.03
CA GLY A 353 11.09 4.44 -22.22
C GLY A 353 12.38 4.15 -23.00
N PRO A 354 13.55 4.16 -22.36
CA PRO A 354 14.84 4.04 -23.05
C PRO A 354 14.90 2.69 -23.77
N SER A 355 15.23 2.75 -25.06
CA SER A 355 15.59 1.57 -25.84
C SER A 355 16.85 0.95 -25.24
N ASP A 356 16.69 0.01 -24.31
CA ASP A 356 17.72 -0.97 -23.97
C ASP A 356 17.83 -1.95 -25.16
N THR A 357 18.34 -1.43 -26.26
CA THR A 357 18.84 -2.21 -27.41
C THR A 357 20.35 -2.02 -27.45
N THR A 358 21.07 -2.53 -26.45
CA THR A 358 22.54 -2.63 -26.56
C THR A 358 23.24 -3.73 -25.77
N GLU A 359 22.57 -4.82 -25.35
CA GLU A 359 23.29 -5.94 -24.70
C GLU A 359 23.04 -7.35 -25.25
N GLU A 360 22.17 -7.54 -26.26
CA GLU A 360 21.98 -8.88 -26.87
C GLU A 360 22.72 -9.12 -28.21
N ALA A 361 23.49 -8.14 -28.70
CA ALA A 361 24.26 -8.29 -29.95
C ALA A 361 25.71 -8.79 -29.76
N ALA A 362 26.19 -8.95 -28.52
CA ALA A 362 27.60 -9.27 -28.24
C ALA A 362 27.89 -10.77 -27.94
N LEU A 363 26.89 -11.65 -28.01
CA LEU A 363 27.03 -13.08 -27.68
C LEU A 363 26.94 -14.04 -28.87
N MET A 364 27.01 -13.53 -30.11
CA MET A 364 26.91 -14.33 -31.35
C MET A 364 28.03 -14.04 -32.37
N GLN A 365 29.20 -13.55 -31.94
CA GLN A 365 30.40 -13.47 -32.79
C GLN A 365 31.64 -13.86 -32.00
N GLY A 366 31.91 -15.16 -31.94
CA GLY A 366 33.07 -15.70 -31.22
C GLY A 366 33.36 -17.16 -31.49
N THR A 367 33.06 -17.65 -32.70
CA THR A 367 33.52 -18.96 -33.20
C THR A 367 33.95 -18.78 -34.64
N ASP A 368 35.23 -18.46 -34.84
CA ASP A 368 36.07 -18.92 -35.95
C ASP A 368 37.38 -18.12 -35.97
N ASN A 369 38.46 -18.71 -35.46
CA ASN A 369 39.56 -19.13 -36.32
C ASN A 369 40.75 -19.67 -35.51
N SER A 370 41.12 -20.88 -35.93
CA SER A 370 42.33 -21.63 -35.68
C SER A 370 43.60 -20.84 -35.99
N TYR A 371 44.64 -20.98 -35.17
CA TYR A 371 45.97 -21.53 -35.55
C TYR A 371 46.79 -21.81 -34.29
#